data_AF-A0A9D1RHB0-F1
#
_entry.id   AF-A0A9D1RHB0-F1
#
_cell.length_a   1.000
_cell.length_b   1.000
_cell.length_c   1.000
_cell.angle_alpha   90.00
_cell.angle_beta   90.00
_cell.angle_gamma   90.00
#
_symmetry.space_group_name_H-M   'P 1'
#
loop_
_entity.id
_entity.type
_entity.pdbx_description
1 polymer ?
#
loop_
_entity_poly.entity_id
_entity_poly.type
_entity_poly.pdbx_seq_one_letter_code
_entity_poly.pdbx_strand_id
1 'polypeptide(L)'
;WIAEQGDAVSGATPLGEMLAGASMPSSSLMDMFTGFIPGSVGETSVIAILLGAVLLLVTGVASWRIMLSIFVGATLTGLMFNLIGANDYMQLPFYYHFVMGGFMFGMVFMATDPVTAAQTNIGKYIYGFLIGVMAILIRVVNPAYPEGMMLSILLMNVFAPLIDYYVVEANIRRRAKRAKLAVKN
;
A
#
# COMPACT_ATOMS: atom_id res chain seq x y z
N TRP A 1 -15.11 43.23 7.56
CA TRP A 1 -15.33 41.80 7.86
C TRP A 1 -14.18 40.97 7.28
N ILE A 2 -12.97 41.53 7.17
CA ILE A 2 -11.81 41.36 8.09
C ILE A 2 -11.45 39.88 8.31
N ALA A 3 -10.30 39.53 7.74
CA ALA A 3 -9.51 38.32 7.78
C ALA A 3 -9.50 37.55 9.12
N GLU A 4 -9.76 36.24 9.04
CA GLU A 4 -9.21 35.23 9.96
C GLU A 4 -9.28 33.81 9.33
N GLN A 5 -8.80 33.64 8.10
CA GLN A 5 -8.32 32.33 7.66
C GLN A 5 -6.83 32.47 7.49
N GLY A 6 -6.08 32.09 8.53
CA GLY A 6 -4.63 32.09 8.51
C GLY A 6 -4.13 31.32 7.29
N ASP A 7 -3.28 31.98 6.51
CA ASP A 7 -2.46 31.36 5.47
C ASP A 7 -1.72 30.17 6.10
N ALA A 8 -2.13 28.96 5.74
CA ALA A 8 -1.64 27.68 6.25
C ALA A 8 -1.80 27.50 7.79
N VAL A 9 -2.97 27.01 8.20
CA VAL A 9 -3.10 26.32 9.49
C VAL A 9 -2.29 25.02 9.41
N SER A 10 -1.09 25.01 10.00
CA SER A 10 -0.26 23.80 10.14
C SER A 10 -0.89 22.88 11.19
N GLY A 11 -1.72 21.94 10.74
CA GLY A 11 -2.27 20.87 11.56
C GLY A 11 -1.40 19.62 11.51
N ALA A 12 -1.35 18.85 12.61
CA ALA A 12 -0.79 17.51 12.57
C ALA A 12 -1.63 16.65 11.61
N THR A 13 -0.99 15.90 10.72
CA THR A 13 -1.71 14.94 9.88
C THR A 13 -2.36 13.89 10.80
N PRO A 14 -3.46 13.21 10.41
CA PRO A 14 -4.07 12.15 11.23
C PRO A 14 -3.08 11.09 11.71
N LEU A 15 -2.04 10.81 10.92
CA LEU A 15 -0.91 9.95 11.29
C LEU A 15 0.04 10.60 12.31
N GLY A 16 0.33 11.89 12.16
CA GLY A 16 1.11 12.66 13.12
C GLY A 16 0.43 12.79 14.48
N GLU A 17 -0.90 12.91 14.52
CA GLU A 17 -1.69 12.91 15.76
C GLU A 17 -1.58 11.56 16.49
N MET A 18 -1.69 10.46 15.75
CA MET A 18 -1.54 9.13 16.32
C MET A 18 -0.11 8.85 16.77
N LEU A 19 0.90 9.40 16.10
CA LEU A 19 2.27 9.37 16.57
C LEU A 19 2.45 10.15 17.88
N ALA A 20 1.74 11.28 18.03
CA ALA A 20 1.74 12.09 19.25
C ALA A 20 0.96 11.45 20.42
N GLY A 21 0.41 10.25 20.23
CA GLY A 21 -0.28 9.48 21.27
C GLY A 21 -1.81 9.58 21.25
N ALA A 22 -2.41 10.11 20.18
CA ALA A 22 -3.87 10.03 20.00
C ALA A 22 -4.29 8.59 19.66
N SER A 23 -5.28 8.06 20.39
CA SER A 23 -5.82 6.71 20.14
C SER A 23 -6.67 6.62 18.87
N MET A 24 -7.25 7.75 18.45
CA MET A 24 -8.02 7.88 17.21
C MET A 24 -7.68 9.21 16.54
N PRO A 25 -7.71 9.27 15.19
CA PRO A 25 -7.55 10.53 14.46
C PRO A 25 -8.70 11.48 14.80
N SER A 26 -8.39 12.77 14.96
CA SER A 26 -9.36 13.84 15.26
C SER A 26 -10.29 14.13 14.08
N SER A 27 -9.82 13.86 12.86
CA SER A 27 -10.51 14.10 11.60
C SER A 27 -11.58 13.04 11.32
N SER A 28 -12.73 13.44 10.78
CA SER A 28 -13.78 12.50 10.40
C SER A 28 -13.33 11.63 9.21
N LEU A 29 -13.84 10.40 9.12
CA LEU A 29 -13.54 9.50 7.98
C LEU A 29 -13.89 10.13 6.63
N MET A 30 -14.96 10.93 6.59
CA MET A 30 -15.41 11.58 5.36
C MET A 30 -14.45 12.70 4.95
N ASP A 31 -13.92 13.46 5.91
CA ASP A 31 -12.90 14.48 5.65
C ASP A 31 -11.58 13.85 5.20
N MET A 32 -11.20 12.73 5.80
CA MET A 32 -10.03 11.94 5.37
C MET A 32 -10.22 11.36 3.96
N PHE A 33 -11.43 10.90 3.63
CA PHE A 33 -11.73 10.33 2.30
C PHE A 33 -11.76 11.39 1.19
N THR A 34 -12.29 12.57 1.50
CA THR A 34 -12.38 13.69 0.56
C THR A 34 -11.06 14.48 0.47
N GLY A 35 -10.20 14.38 1.48
CA GLY A 35 -8.90 15.04 1.55
C GLY A 35 -8.93 16.41 2.24
N PHE A 36 -10.02 16.76 2.93
CA PHE A 36 -10.14 17.98 3.76
C PHE A 36 -9.48 17.79 5.13
N ILE A 37 -8.25 17.28 5.11
CA ILE A 37 -7.41 17.09 6.30
C ILE A 37 -6.10 17.87 6.15
N PRO A 38 -5.47 18.27 7.27
CA PRO A 38 -4.11 18.81 7.22
C PRO A 38 -3.16 17.80 6.56
N GLY A 39 -2.55 18.19 5.44
CA GLY A 39 -1.72 17.35 4.58
C GLY A 39 -1.75 17.81 3.12
N SER A 40 -0.97 17.17 2.25
CA SER A 40 -1.03 17.43 0.81
C SER A 40 -2.33 16.85 0.24
N VAL A 41 -3.21 17.71 -0.30
CA VAL A 41 -4.52 17.30 -0.87
C VAL A 41 -4.35 16.19 -1.94
N GLY A 42 -3.22 16.18 -2.66
CA GLY A 42 -2.92 15.17 -3.66
C GLY A 42 -2.57 13.78 -3.09
N GLU A 43 -2.16 13.70 -1.83
CA GLU A 43 -1.81 12.45 -1.14
C GLU A 43 -2.95 11.95 -0.24
N THR A 44 -3.75 12.87 0.29
CA THR A 44 -4.83 12.57 1.25
C THR A 44 -6.18 12.33 0.58
N SER A 45 -6.43 12.88 -0.61
CA SER A 45 -7.72 12.72 -1.29
C SER A 45 -7.83 11.38 -2.01
N VAL A 46 -8.52 10.42 -1.38
CA VAL A 46 -8.79 9.09 -1.95
C VAL A 46 -9.54 9.20 -3.29
N ILE A 47 -10.47 10.16 -3.40
CA ILE A 47 -11.24 10.37 -4.63
C ILE A 47 -10.33 10.74 -5.80
N ALA A 48 -9.41 11.71 -5.59
CA ALA A 48 -8.47 12.12 -6.63
C ALA A 48 -7.52 10.98 -7.02
N ILE A 49 -7.06 10.20 -6.04
CA ILE A 49 -6.18 9.05 -6.27
C ILE A 49 -6.90 7.95 -7.06
N LEU A 50 -8.17 7.67 -6.76
CA LEU A 50 -8.95 6.68 -7.49
C LEU A 50 -9.21 7.11 -8.94
N LEU A 51 -9.45 8.39 -9.19
CA LEU A 51 -9.54 8.92 -10.56
C LEU A 51 -8.22 8.73 -11.32
N GLY A 52 -7.08 9.01 -10.66
CA GLY A 52 -5.76 8.72 -11.20
C GLY A 52 -5.52 7.23 -11.45
N ALA A 53 -5.97 6.36 -10.55
CA ALA A 53 -5.87 4.91 -10.69
C ALA A 53 -6.62 4.41 -11.94
N VAL A 54 -7.84 4.90 -12.16
CA VAL A 54 -8.63 4.55 -13.35
C VAL A 54 -7.89 5.00 -14.61
N LEU A 55 -7.36 6.22 -14.64
CA LEU A 55 -6.60 6.72 -15.78
C LEU A 55 -5.38 5.84 -16.08
N LEU A 56 -4.60 5.46 -15.07
CA LEU A 56 -3.41 4.63 -15.22
C LEU A 56 -3.72 3.18 -15.64
N LEU A 57 -4.86 2.64 -15.21
CA LEU A 57 -5.33 1.33 -15.63
C LEU A 57 -5.83 1.34 -17.08
N VAL A 58 -6.51 2.41 -17.50
CA VAL A 58 -6.98 2.58 -18.88
C VAL A 58 -5.81 2.78 -19.85
N THR A 59 -4.78 3.54 -19.46
CA THR A 59 -3.58 3.70 -20.29
C THR A 59 -2.68 2.47 -20.33
N GLY A 60 -2.92 1.47 -19.47
CA GLY A 60 -2.17 0.22 -19.42
C GLY A 60 -0.76 0.36 -18.85
N VAL A 61 -0.40 1.52 -18.31
CA VAL A 61 0.91 1.76 -17.69
C VAL A 61 0.98 1.04 -16.34
N ALA A 62 -0.11 1.04 -15.57
CA ALA A 62 -0.14 0.44 -14.24
C ALA A 62 -0.73 -0.98 -14.26
N SER A 63 -0.17 -1.84 -13.40
CA SER A 63 -0.61 -3.23 -13.25
C SER A 63 -1.68 -3.37 -12.17
N TRP A 64 -2.92 -3.66 -12.58
CA TRP A 64 -4.02 -3.98 -11.65
C TRP A 64 -3.71 -5.14 -10.70
N ARG A 65 -2.86 -6.09 -11.13
CA ARG A 65 -2.46 -7.25 -10.32
C ARG A 65 -1.68 -6.81 -9.08
N ILE A 66 -0.83 -5.80 -9.21
CA ILE A 66 -0.03 -5.29 -8.09
C ILE A 66 -0.96 -4.55 -7.12
N MET A 67 -1.79 -3.63 -7.63
CA MET A 67 -2.74 -2.87 -6.80
C MET A 67 -3.65 -3.80 -5.98
N LEU A 68 -4.26 -4.80 -6.64
CA LEU A 68 -5.13 -5.76 -5.97
C LEU A 68 -4.38 -6.56 -4.91
N SER A 69 -3.13 -6.95 -5.18
CA SER A 69 -2.35 -7.74 -4.24
C SER A 69 -1.94 -6.95 -3.01
N ILE A 70 -1.57 -5.67 -3.17
CA ILE A 70 -1.28 -4.75 -2.05
C ILE A 70 -2.54 -4.59 -1.21
N PHE A 71 -3.69 -4.35 -1.84
CA PHE A 71 -4.96 -4.20 -1.15
C PHE A 71 -5.32 -5.45 -0.33
N VAL A 72 -5.19 -6.64 -0.91
CA VAL A 72 -5.44 -7.91 -0.21
C VAL A 72 -4.44 -8.13 0.92
N GLY A 73 -3.14 -7.90 0.69
CA GLY A 73 -2.10 -8.06 1.71
C GLY A 73 -2.32 -7.13 2.90
N ALA A 74 -2.59 -5.86 2.65
CA ALA A 74 -2.84 -4.88 3.70
C ALA A 74 -4.15 -5.13 4.45
N THR A 75 -5.22 -5.54 3.74
CA THR A 75 -6.49 -5.88 4.39
C THR A 75 -6.33 -7.09 5.30
N LEU A 76 -5.67 -8.15 4.83
CA LEU A 76 -5.45 -9.36 5.62
C LEU A 76 -4.61 -9.06 6.87
N THR A 77 -3.49 -8.37 6.70
CA THR A 77 -2.61 -8.01 7.82
C THR A 77 -3.27 -7.03 8.79
N GLY A 78 -4.01 -6.04 8.29
CA GLY A 78 -4.77 -5.10 9.11
C GLY A 78 -5.87 -5.79 9.92
N LEU A 79 -6.60 -6.75 9.33
CA LEU A 79 -7.58 -7.56 10.05
C LEU A 79 -6.91 -8.45 11.11
N MET A 80 -5.77 -9.07 10.80
CA MET A 80 -5.02 -9.87 11.78
C MET A 80 -4.57 -9.03 12.97
N PHE A 81 -4.09 -7.80 12.76
CA PHE A 81 -3.69 -6.92 13.87
C PHE A 81 -4.89 -6.39 14.66
N ASN A 82 -6.02 -6.11 14.02
CA ASN A 82 -7.27 -5.76 14.70
C ASN A 82 -7.74 -6.86 15.67
N LEU A 83 -7.49 -8.13 15.34
CA LEU A 83 -7.82 -9.25 16.24
C LEU A 83 -6.86 -9.36 17.44
N ILE A 84 -5.62 -8.91 17.31
CA ILE A 84 -4.61 -8.97 18.39
C ILE A 84 -4.78 -7.78 19.35
N GLY A 85 -4.98 -6.58 18.82
CA GLY A 85 -5.35 -5.39 19.60
C GLY A 85 -4.33 -4.93 20.65
N ALA A 86 -3.03 -5.23 20.47
CA ALA A 86 -2.01 -4.97 21.50
C ALA A 86 -1.56 -3.51 21.63
N ASN A 87 -1.77 -2.67 20.61
CA ASN A 87 -1.39 -1.25 20.57
C ASN A 87 -2.54 -0.41 19.96
N ASP A 88 -2.57 0.91 20.19
CA ASP A 88 -3.60 1.81 19.63
C ASP A 88 -3.69 1.73 18.09
N TYR A 89 -2.54 1.62 17.41
CA TYR A 89 -2.47 1.41 15.96
C TYR A 89 -3.04 0.06 15.50
N MET A 90 -3.06 -0.96 16.36
CA MET A 90 -3.68 -2.26 16.07
C MET A 90 -5.19 -2.24 16.26
N GLN A 91 -5.69 -1.39 17.17
CA GLN A 91 -7.12 -1.25 17.43
C GLN A 91 -7.85 -0.37 16.41
N LEU A 92 -7.11 0.36 15.59
CA LEU A 92 -7.67 1.06 14.44
C LEU A 92 -8.33 0.08 13.47
N PRO A 93 -9.59 0.33 13.07
CA PRO A 93 -10.23 -0.48 12.06
C PRO A 93 -9.42 -0.48 10.76
N PHE A 94 -9.26 -1.64 10.14
CA PHE A 94 -8.35 -1.85 9.00
C PHE A 94 -8.50 -0.83 7.86
N TYR A 95 -9.72 -0.33 7.62
CA TYR A 95 -10.02 0.63 6.56
C TYR A 95 -9.40 2.01 6.81
N TYR A 96 -9.16 2.40 8.07
CA TYR A 96 -8.46 3.64 8.38
C TYR A 96 -7.04 3.66 7.81
N HIS A 97 -6.33 2.53 7.76
CA HIS A 97 -4.99 2.48 7.19
C HIS A 97 -4.92 2.84 5.69
N PHE A 98 -6.03 2.68 4.96
CA PHE A 98 -6.10 3.02 3.54
C PHE A 98 -6.38 4.51 3.31
N VAL A 99 -7.16 5.13 4.19
CA VAL A 99 -7.60 6.53 4.05
C VAL A 99 -6.64 7.48 4.76
N MET A 100 -5.90 7.01 5.77
CA MET A 100 -4.92 7.81 6.48
C MET A 100 -3.55 7.75 5.80
N GLY A 101 -3.04 8.92 5.38
CA GLY A 101 -1.69 9.13 4.85
C GLY A 101 -1.50 8.71 3.41
N GLY A 102 -0.24 8.60 2.98
CA GLY A 102 0.14 8.31 1.60
C GLY A 102 -0.05 6.85 1.14
N PHE A 103 -0.83 6.03 1.86
CA PHE A 103 -0.93 4.59 1.56
C PHE A 103 -1.57 4.33 0.19
N MET A 104 -2.74 4.91 -0.08
CA MET A 104 -3.43 4.73 -1.36
C MET A 104 -2.66 5.38 -2.51
N PHE A 105 -2.05 6.55 -2.24
CA PHE A 105 -1.19 7.23 -3.19
C PHE A 105 0.01 6.36 -3.58
N GLY A 106 0.73 5.81 -2.60
CA GLY A 106 1.85 4.90 -2.85
C GLY A 106 1.44 3.61 -3.55
N MET A 107 0.25 3.08 -3.26
CA MET A 107 -0.27 1.90 -3.94
C MET A 107 -0.50 2.15 -5.44
N VAL A 108 -1.06 3.30 -5.80
CA VAL A 108 -1.51 3.61 -7.16
C VAL A 108 -0.39 4.20 -8.03
N PHE A 109 0.44 5.09 -7.48
CA PHE A 109 1.39 5.86 -8.28
C PHE A 109 2.84 5.37 -8.17
N MET A 110 3.22 4.77 -7.03
CA MET A 110 4.60 4.35 -6.81
C MET A 110 4.79 2.84 -6.99
N ALA A 111 3.93 2.03 -6.37
CA ALA A 111 4.11 0.58 -6.35
C ALA A 111 3.87 -0.08 -7.73
N THR A 112 3.14 0.58 -8.62
CA THR A 112 2.86 0.08 -9.97
C THR A 112 3.83 0.57 -11.04
N ASP A 113 4.96 1.17 -10.66
CA ASP A 113 6.00 1.55 -11.61
C ASP A 113 6.54 0.31 -12.37
N PRO A 114 6.40 0.27 -13.72
CA PRO A 114 6.76 -0.92 -14.51
C PRO A 114 8.26 -1.23 -14.54
N VAL A 115 9.13 -0.28 -14.20
CA VAL A 115 10.58 -0.46 -14.26
C VAL A 115 11.11 -1.22 -13.04
N THR A 116 10.59 -0.88 -11.86
CA THR A 116 11.09 -1.38 -10.58
C THR A 116 10.31 -2.58 -10.05
N ALA A 117 9.05 -2.76 -10.48
CA ALA A 117 8.22 -3.87 -10.05
C ALA A 117 8.61 -5.22 -10.69
N ALA A 118 8.09 -6.31 -10.08
CA ALA A 118 8.21 -7.65 -10.62
C ALA A 118 7.60 -7.76 -12.03
N GLN A 119 8.32 -8.40 -12.95
CA GLN A 119 7.96 -8.51 -14.36
C GLN A 119 7.00 -9.68 -14.62
N THR A 120 7.12 -10.77 -13.87
CA THR A 120 6.28 -11.96 -14.07
C THR A 120 4.86 -11.78 -13.53
N ASN A 121 3.84 -12.37 -14.18
CA ASN A 121 2.45 -12.27 -13.72
C ASN A 121 2.25 -12.83 -12.30
N ILE A 122 2.91 -13.93 -11.96
CA ILE A 122 2.85 -14.53 -10.62
C ILE A 122 3.68 -13.70 -9.63
N GLY A 123 4.85 -13.22 -10.05
CA GLY A 123 5.69 -12.34 -9.24
C GLY A 123 4.97 -11.06 -8.83
N LYS A 124 4.18 -10.45 -9.72
CA LYS A 124 3.35 -9.27 -9.43
C LYS A 124 2.37 -9.49 -8.27
N TYR A 125 1.81 -10.69 -8.13
CA TYR A 125 0.94 -11.02 -6.99
C TYR A 125 1.72 -11.13 -5.68
N ILE A 126 2.84 -11.83 -5.70
CA ILE A 126 3.69 -12.03 -4.50
C ILE A 126 4.29 -10.69 -4.06
N TYR A 127 4.86 -9.95 -4.99
CA TYR A 127 5.45 -8.62 -4.79
C TYR A 127 4.44 -7.65 -4.15
N GLY A 128 3.27 -7.49 -4.76
CA GLY A 128 2.25 -6.58 -4.22
C GLY A 128 1.73 -7.02 -2.85
N PHE A 129 1.49 -8.32 -2.66
CA PHE A 129 1.05 -8.86 -1.37
C PHE A 129 2.06 -8.54 -0.25
N LEU A 130 3.35 -8.76 -0.50
CA LEU A 130 4.41 -8.49 0.47
C LEU A 130 4.55 -6.99 0.79
N ILE A 131 4.35 -6.10 -0.19
CA ILE A 131 4.30 -4.65 0.08
C ILE A 131 3.15 -4.33 1.04
N GLY A 132 1.95 -4.85 0.78
CA GLY A 132 0.79 -4.59 1.63
C GLY A 132 0.98 -5.07 3.07
N VAL A 133 1.55 -6.28 3.24
CA VAL A 133 1.89 -6.84 4.55
C VAL A 133 2.93 -5.97 5.25
N MET A 134 4.02 -5.64 4.57
CA MET A 134 5.13 -4.87 5.15
C MET A 134 4.69 -3.45 5.53
N ALA A 135 3.84 -2.82 4.73
CA ALA A 135 3.39 -1.46 4.98
C ALA A 135 2.56 -1.37 6.26
N ILE A 136 1.66 -2.32 6.50
CA ILE A 136 0.91 -2.38 7.75
C ILE A 136 1.81 -2.79 8.92
N LEU A 137 2.71 -3.76 8.71
CA LEU A 137 3.64 -4.21 9.75
C LEU A 137 4.52 -3.06 10.24
N ILE A 138 5.16 -2.31 9.34
CA ILE A 138 6.00 -1.16 9.71
C ILE A 138 5.16 -0.13 10.47
N ARG A 139 3.98 0.19 9.95
CA ARG A 139 3.09 1.20 10.53
C ARG A 139 2.60 0.85 11.94
N VAL A 140 2.39 -0.43 12.21
CA VAL A 140 1.85 -0.91 13.49
C VAL A 140 2.94 -1.23 14.51
N VAL A 141 4.08 -1.76 14.06
CA VAL A 141 5.16 -2.24 14.94
C VAL A 141 6.19 -1.15 15.22
N ASN A 142 6.39 -0.19 14.32
CA ASN A 142 7.39 0.86 14.47
C ASN A 142 6.74 2.24 14.65
N PRO A 143 6.61 2.74 15.89
CA PRO A 143 6.03 4.05 16.16
C PRO A 143 6.78 5.19 15.45
N ALA A 144 8.09 5.08 15.24
CA ALA A 144 8.89 6.19 14.69
C ALA A 144 8.59 6.49 13.21
N TYR A 145 7.97 5.56 12.47
CA TYR A 145 7.68 5.71 11.04
C TYR A 145 6.21 5.44 10.73
N PRO A 146 5.34 6.45 10.92
CA PRO A 146 3.90 6.31 10.68
C PRO A 146 3.60 6.08 9.17
N GLU A 147 4.47 6.56 8.27
CA GLU A 147 4.43 6.32 6.81
C GLU A 147 5.15 5.00 6.43
N GLY A 148 4.47 3.87 6.59
CA GLY A 148 5.02 2.54 6.28
C GLY A 148 5.12 2.19 4.78
N MET A 149 4.43 2.93 3.90
CA MET A 149 4.26 2.55 2.49
C MET A 149 5.56 2.71 1.68
N MET A 150 6.21 3.87 1.74
CA MET A 150 7.41 4.15 0.94
C MET A 150 8.55 3.17 1.25
N LEU A 151 8.83 2.95 2.53
CA LEU A 151 9.87 2.00 2.96
C LEU A 151 9.57 0.57 2.49
N SER A 152 8.30 0.18 2.50
CA SER A 152 7.86 -1.13 2.02
C SER A 152 8.07 -1.31 0.52
N ILE A 153 7.76 -0.28 -0.28
CA ILE A 153 8.00 -0.30 -1.73
C ILE A 153 9.50 -0.41 -2.01
N LEU A 154 10.33 0.43 -1.37
CA LEU A 154 11.78 0.40 -1.58
C LEU A 154 12.38 -0.97 -1.22
N LEU A 155 11.96 -1.55 -0.10
CA LEU A 155 12.40 -2.89 0.30
C LEU A 155 11.98 -3.95 -0.72
N MET A 156 10.75 -3.91 -1.20
CA MET A 156 10.25 -4.91 -2.14
C MET A 156 10.82 -4.73 -3.55
N ASN A 157 11.20 -3.52 -3.95
CA ASN A 157 11.94 -3.27 -5.18
C ASN A 157 13.30 -3.99 -5.18
N VAL A 158 13.98 -4.04 -4.02
CA VAL A 158 15.23 -4.81 -3.87
C VAL A 158 14.98 -6.32 -4.00
N PHE A 159 13.84 -6.81 -3.52
CA PHE A 159 13.47 -8.23 -3.60
C PHE A 159 12.78 -8.63 -4.92
N ALA A 160 12.33 -7.69 -5.74
CA ALA A 160 11.61 -7.97 -6.98
C ALA A 160 12.38 -8.89 -7.94
N PRO A 161 13.69 -8.69 -8.21
CA PRO A 161 14.47 -9.60 -9.06
C PRO A 161 14.57 -11.02 -8.49
N LEU A 162 14.65 -11.15 -7.17
CA LEU A 162 14.71 -12.44 -6.49
C LEU A 162 13.38 -13.21 -6.65
N ILE A 163 12.25 -12.52 -6.46
CA ILE A 163 10.91 -13.08 -6.64
C ILE A 163 10.76 -13.60 -8.08
N ASP A 164 11.15 -12.79 -9.07
CA ASP A 164 11.05 -13.19 -10.47
C ASP A 164 11.95 -14.38 -10.81
N TYR A 165 13.18 -14.42 -10.29
CA TYR A 165 14.09 -15.55 -10.49
C TYR A 165 13.45 -16.88 -10.03
N TYR A 166 12.90 -16.91 -8.82
CA TYR A 166 12.22 -18.10 -8.30
C TYR A 166 11.00 -18.50 -9.13
N VAL A 167 10.18 -17.53 -9.56
CA VAL A 167 8.98 -17.79 -10.37
C VAL A 167 9.35 -18.36 -11.74
N VAL A 168 10.37 -17.80 -12.39
CA VAL A 168 10.86 -18.28 -13.69
C VAL A 168 11.43 -19.68 -13.56
N GLU A 169 12.27 -19.94 -12.56
CA GLU A 169 12.87 -21.25 -12.34
C GLU A 169 11.79 -22.33 -12.06
N ALA A 170 10.79 -22.01 -11.24
CA ALA A 170 9.66 -22.89 -10.98
C ALA A 170 8.89 -23.24 -12.27
N ASN A 171 8.71 -22.27 -13.17
CA ASN A 171 8.05 -22.50 -14.45
C ASN A 171 8.90 -23.40 -15.37
N ILE A 172 10.21 -23.17 -15.45
CA ILE A 172 11.15 -24.01 -16.22
C ILE A 172 11.11 -25.46 -15.70
N ARG A 173 11.20 -25.66 -14.38
CA ARG A 173 11.13 -26.99 -13.76
C ARG A 173 9.80 -27.70 -14.07
N ARG A 174 8.67 -26.99 -14.06
CA ARG A 174 7.35 -27.54 -14.44
C ARG A 174 7.30 -27.95 -15.91
N ARG A 175 7.84 -27.13 -16.82
CA ARG A 175 7.92 -27.45 -18.26
C ARG A 175 8.79 -28.67 -18.52
N ALA A 176 9.97 -28.74 -17.91
CA ALA A 176 10.87 -29.88 -18.04
C ALA A 176 10.23 -31.21 -17.55
N LYS A 177 9.47 -31.18 -16.46
CA LYS A 177 8.71 -32.36 -15.99
C LYS A 177 7.66 -32.82 -17.00
N ARG A 178 6.91 -31.89 -17.61
CA ARG A 178 5.91 -32.22 -18.64
C ARG A 178 6.54 -32.79 -19.91
N ALA A 179 7.67 -32.24 -20.35
CA ALA A 179 8.41 -32.76 -21.51
C ALA A 179 8.90 -34.20 -21.26
N LYS A 180 9.45 -34.48 -20.07
CA LYS A 180 9.88 -35.85 -19.70
C LYS A 180 8.72 -36.85 -19.65
N LEU A 181 7.54 -36.42 -19.19
CA LEU A 181 6.33 -37.24 -19.18
C LEU A 181 5.81 -37.52 -20.61
N ALA A 182 5.87 -36.53 -21.50
CA ALA A 182 5.44 -36.68 -22.89
C ALA A 182 6.35 -37.60 -23.71
N VAL A 183 7.65 -37.67 -23.41
CA VAL A 183 8.60 -38.57 -24.06
C VAL A 183 8.51 -40.01 -23.54
N LYS A 184 7.93 -40.21 -22.34
CA LYS A 184 7.80 -41.53 -21.70
C LYS A 184 6.54 -42.30 -22.14
N ASN A 185 5.57 -41.62 -22.74
CA ASN A 185 4.34 -42.21 -23.31
C ASN A 185 4.49 -42.38 -24.82
#